data_AF-A0A9P0MDW4-F1
#
_entry.id   AF-A0A9P0MDW4-F1
#
_cell.length_a   1.000
_cell.length_b   1.000
_cell.length_c   1.000
_cell.angle_alpha   90.00
_cell.angle_beta   90.00
_cell.angle_gamma   90.00
#
_symmetry.space_group_name_H-M   'P 1'
#
loop_
_entity.id
_entity.type
_entity.pdbx_description
1 polymer ?
#
loop_
_entity_poly.entity_id
_entity_poly.type
_entity_poly.pdbx_seq_one_letter_code
_entity_poly.pdbx_strand_id
1 'polypeptide(L)'
;MSTENLIELVEMHPSIWNKSCEQYKDRYEKEKAWIEIARRIFQDWDTLGKKERNKKLDALKKKWKNINDSLRKYLDTRSGDAAKKRNMYTLRP
;
A
#
# COMPACT_ATOMS: atom_id res chain seq x y z
N MET A 1 7.36 12.17 7.95
CA MET A 1 6.96 11.20 6.90
C MET A 1 5.45 11.28 6.76
N SER A 2 4.96 12.18 5.91
CA SER A 2 3.52 12.34 5.71
C SER A 2 3.00 11.26 4.76
N THR A 3 1.88 10.63 5.11
CA THR A 3 1.24 9.59 4.30
C THR A 3 0.73 10.11 2.96
N GLU A 4 0.42 11.41 2.88
CA GLU A 4 -0.05 12.11 1.69
C GLU A 4 0.96 12.01 0.54
N ASN A 5 2.23 12.31 0.80
CA ASN A 5 3.29 12.25 -0.20
C ASN A 5 3.51 10.83 -0.76
N LEU A 6 3.23 9.80 0.05
CA LEU A 6 3.25 8.41 -0.43
C LEU A 6 2.07 8.12 -1.36
N ILE A 7 0.88 8.64 -1.03
CA ILE A 7 -0.33 8.42 -1.82
C ILE A 7 -0.18 9.08 -3.18
N GLU A 8 0.27 10.32 -3.25
CA GLU A 8 0.48 11.04 -4.52
C GLU A 8 1.46 10.30 -5.44
N LEU A 9 2.58 9.83 -4.90
CA LEU A 9 3.59 9.11 -5.68
C LEU A 9 3.08 7.75 -6.15
N VAL A 10 2.35 7.01 -5.30
CA VAL A 10 1.78 5.71 -5.71
C VAL A 10 0.65 5.91 -6.72
N GLU A 11 -0.14 6.96 -6.61
CA GLU A 11 -1.20 7.29 -7.57
C GLU A 11 -0.64 7.51 -8.98
N MET A 12 0.53 8.17 -9.09
CA MET A 12 1.27 8.32 -10.35
C MET A 12 1.78 7.00 -10.95
N HIS A 13 1.88 5.93 -10.15
CA HIS A 13 2.36 4.61 -10.60
C HIS A 13 1.23 3.57 -10.57
N PRO A 14 0.39 3.48 -11.62
CA PRO A 14 -0.70 2.50 -11.70
C PRO A 14 -0.17 1.05 -11.61
N SER A 15 1.08 0.78 -11.97
CA SER A 15 1.71 -0.54 -11.84
C SER A 15 1.69 -1.11 -10.41
N ILE A 16 1.53 -0.26 -9.39
CA ILE A 16 1.48 -0.69 -7.98
C ILE A 16 0.06 -1.00 -7.50
N TRP A 17 -0.92 -0.16 -7.85
CA TRP A 17 -2.27 -0.23 -7.28
C TRP A 17 -3.33 -0.72 -8.27
N ASN A 18 -3.14 -0.46 -9.56
CA ASN A 18 -4.09 -0.77 -10.61
C ASN A 18 -3.91 -2.22 -11.08
N LYS A 19 -4.75 -3.12 -10.55
CA LYS A 19 -4.75 -4.54 -10.93
C LYS A 19 -5.21 -4.78 -12.39
N SER A 20 -5.84 -3.79 -13.03
CA SER A 20 -6.25 -3.87 -14.43
C SER A 20 -5.14 -3.45 -15.40
N CYS A 21 -4.03 -2.87 -14.93
CA CYS A 21 -2.88 -2.58 -15.78
C CYS A 21 -2.05 -3.86 -16.00
N GLU A 22 -1.62 -4.10 -17.24
CA GLU A 22 -0.70 -5.20 -17.58
C GLU A 22 0.62 -5.09 -16.81
N GLN A 23 1.10 -3.86 -16.59
CA GLN A 23 2.29 -3.53 -15.79
C GLN A 23 2.19 -3.99 -14.32
N TYR A 24 0.99 -4.29 -13.82
CA TYR A 24 0.82 -4.89 -12.50
C TYR A 24 1.24 -6.38 -12.49
N LYS A 25 1.21 -7.09 -13.62
CA LYS A 25 1.73 -8.46 -13.70
C LYS A 25 3.26 -8.48 -13.64
N ASP A 26 3.91 -7.42 -14.08
CA ASP A 26 5.36 -7.29 -14.08
C ASP A 26 5.93 -6.99 -12.68
N ARG A 27 6.59 -8.00 -12.11
CA ARG A 27 7.32 -7.84 -10.83
C ARG A 27 8.44 -6.81 -10.93
N TYR A 28 9.09 -6.71 -12.09
CA TYR A 28 10.18 -5.77 -12.31
C TYR A 28 9.70 -4.32 -12.29
N GLU A 29 8.61 -4.00 -12.99
CA GLU A 29 8.04 -2.64 -12.99
C GLU A 29 7.55 -2.22 -11.60
N LYS A 30 6.91 -3.14 -10.87
CA LYS A 30 6.53 -2.90 -9.48
C LYS A 30 7.73 -2.54 -8.61
N GLU A 31 8.80 -3.32 -8.69
CA GLU A 31 9.99 -3.06 -7.88
C GLU A 31 10.64 -1.73 -8.26
N LYS A 32 10.73 -1.44 -9.56
CA LYS A 32 11.27 -0.17 -10.07
C LYS A 32 10.46 1.02 -9.57
N ALA A 33 9.13 0.96 -9.66
CA ALA A 33 8.24 2.00 -9.16
C ALA A 33 8.43 2.20 -7.64
N TRP A 34 8.52 1.11 -6.86
CA TRP A 34 8.79 1.20 -5.43
C TRP A 34 10.14 1.86 -5.11
N ILE A 35 11.18 1.58 -5.88
CA ILE A 35 12.51 2.20 -5.72
C ILE A 35 12.43 3.70 -6.04
N GLU A 36 11.71 4.09 -7.10
CA GLU A 36 11.54 5.48 -7.50
C GLU A 36 10.78 6.30 -6.44
N ILE A 37 9.69 5.74 -5.92
CA ILE A 37 8.92 6.31 -4.81
C ILE A 37 9.80 6.41 -3.56
N ALA A 38 10.56 5.37 -3.22
CA ALA A 38 11.43 5.39 -2.06
C ALA A 38 12.55 6.44 -2.20
N ARG A 39 13.10 6.65 -3.40
CA ARG A 39 14.05 7.72 -3.69
C ARG A 39 13.45 9.12 -3.53
N ARG A 40 12.22 9.32 -4.01
CA ARG A 40 11.48 10.59 -3.85
C ARG A 40 11.16 10.88 -2.38
N ILE A 41 10.79 9.86 -1.60
CA ILE A 41 10.41 10.01 -0.19
C ILE A 41 11.63 10.14 0.72
N PHE A 42 12.66 9.35 0.47
CA PHE A 42 13.89 9.36 1.25
C PHE A 42 14.99 10.03 0.43
N GLN A 43 15.23 11.31 0.70
CA GLN A 43 16.38 12.02 0.10
C GLN A 43 17.72 11.34 0.43
N ASP A 44 17.78 10.66 1.58
CA ASP A 44 18.91 9.83 2.02
C ASP A 44 18.99 8.45 1.33
N TRP A 45 18.19 8.19 0.28
CA TRP A 45 18.18 6.89 -0.37
C TRP A 45 19.54 6.48 -0.92
N ASP A 46 20.29 7.44 -1.48
CA ASP A 46 21.59 7.18 -2.07
C ASP A 46 22.66 6.84 -1.02
N THR A 47 22.59 7.49 0.14
CA THR A 47 23.47 7.24 1.30
C THR A 47 23.20 5.91 2.00
N LEU A 48 22.00 5.35 1.88
CA LEU A 48 21.65 4.10 2.55
C LEU A 48 22.22 2.87 1.84
N GLY A 49 22.74 1.92 2.62
CA GLY A 49 23.18 0.63 2.11
C GLY A 49 22.02 -0.27 1.65
N LYS A 50 22.33 -1.33 0.89
CA LYS A 50 21.34 -2.31 0.38
C LYS A 50 20.37 -2.84 1.46
N LYS A 51 20.88 -3.18 2.66
CA LYS A 51 20.04 -3.68 3.76
C LYS A 51 19.03 -2.64 4.25
N GLU A 52 19.50 -1.42 4.48
CA GLU A 52 18.67 -0.30 4.94
C GLU A 52 17.62 0.09 3.89
N ARG A 53 18.02 0.17 2.62
CA ARG A 53 17.11 0.38 1.48
C ARG A 53 15.99 -0.64 1.47
N ASN A 54 16.31 -1.93 1.62
CA ASN A 54 15.32 -2.99 1.63
C ASN A 54 14.36 -2.86 2.84
N LYS A 55 14.90 -2.51 4.02
CA LYS A 55 14.11 -2.29 5.24
C LYS A 55 13.15 -1.11 5.08
N LYS A 56 13.60 -0.01 4.48
CA LYS A 56 12.75 1.14 4.16
C LYS A 56 11.68 0.80 3.13
N LEU A 57 12.02 0.06 2.07
CA LEU A 57 11.04 -0.43 1.09
C LEU A 57 9.98 -1.30 1.74
N ASP A 58 10.37 -2.22 2.62
CA ASP A 58 9.43 -3.08 3.32
C ASP A 58 8.47 -2.27 4.21
N ALA A 59 9.01 -1.31 4.98
CA ALA A 59 8.22 -0.40 5.78
C ALA A 59 7.25 0.44 4.92
N LEU A 60 7.71 0.92 3.76
CA LEU A 60 6.91 1.71 2.82
C LEU A 60 5.77 0.88 2.22
N LYS A 61 6.08 -0.33 1.73
CA LYS A 61 5.10 -1.30 1.23
C LYS A 61 4.07 -1.65 2.29
N LYS A 62 4.50 -1.86 3.52
CA LYS A 62 3.61 -2.15 4.66
C LYS A 62 2.70 -0.98 4.99
N LYS A 63 3.24 0.25 4.98
CA LYS A 63 2.46 1.48 5.19
C LYS A 63 1.41 1.65 4.08
N TRP A 64 1.80 1.50 2.82
CA TRP A 64 0.88 1.55 1.68
C TRP A 64 -0.17 0.45 1.74
N LYS A 65 0.20 -0.78 2.11
CA LYS A 65 -0.77 -1.87 2.27
C LYS A 65 -1.85 -1.48 3.28
N ASN A 66 -1.48 -0.87 4.40
CA ASN A 66 -2.44 -0.41 5.41
C ASN A 66 -3.36 0.72 4.90
N ILE A 67 -2.80 1.67 4.15
CA ILE A 67 -3.56 2.76 3.52
C ILE A 67 -4.52 2.20 2.46
N ASN A 68 -4.03 1.37 1.54
CA ASN A 68 -4.81 0.75 0.47
C ASN A 68 -5.87 -0.21 1.02
N ASP A 69 -5.60 -0.93 2.11
CA ASP A 69 -6.60 -1.73 2.81
C ASP A 69 -7.74 -0.85 3.35
N SER A 70 -7.38 0.25 4.03
CA SER A 70 -8.34 1.22 4.55
C SER A 70 -9.13 1.90 3.40
N LEU A 71 -8.46 2.25 2.30
CA LEU A 71 -9.06 2.86 1.12
C LEU A 71 -9.99 1.87 0.40
N ARG A 72 -9.57 0.62 0.22
CA ARG A 72 -10.40 -0.44 -0.35
C ARG A 72 -11.63 -0.68 0.50
N LYS A 73 -11.48 -0.73 1.82
CA LYS A 73 -12.60 -0.87 2.73
C LYS A 73 -13.54 0.32 2.61
N TYR A 74 -13.02 1.54 2.52
CA TYR A 74 -13.84 2.74 2.27
C TYR A 74 -14.58 2.68 0.92
N LEU A 75 -13.91 2.27 -0.16
CA LEU A 75 -14.49 2.12 -1.50
C LEU A 75 -15.52 0.98 -1.57
N ASP A 76 -15.26 -0.13 -0.88
CA ASP A 76 -16.14 -1.31 -0.77
C ASP A 76 -17.37 -1.02 0.10
N THR A 77 -17.22 -0.20 1.15
CA THR A 77 -18.35 0.22 2.00
C THR A 77 -19.37 1.07 1.23
N ARG A 78 -18.99 1.69 0.10
CA ARG A 78 -19.96 2.31 -0.83
C ARG A 78 -20.76 1.30 -1.67
N SER A 79 -20.39 0.02 -1.67
CA SER A 79 -21.08 -1.06 -2.41
C SER A 79 -21.69 -2.15 -1.52
N GLY A 80 -21.66 -1.99 -0.19
CA GLY A 80 -22.13 -3.03 0.72
C GLY A 80 -22.56 -2.52 2.08
N ASP A 81 -23.77 -1.95 2.15
CA ASP A 81 -24.59 -2.03 3.37
C ASP A 81 -24.92 -3.52 3.62
N ALA A 82 -23.98 -4.31 4.18
CA ALA A 82 -24.23 -5.68 4.66
C ALA A 82 -22.98 -6.33 5.30
N ALA A 83 -22.37 -5.74 6.34
CA ALA A 83 -21.64 -6.53 7.33
C ALA A 83 -22.54 -6.75 8.55
N LYS A 84 -23.57 -7.57 8.35
CA LYS A 84 -24.40 -8.10 9.45
C LYS A 84 -23.52 -8.75 10.51
N LYS A 85 -23.76 -8.32 11.75
CA LYS A 85 -23.47 -8.95 13.05
C LYS A 85 -22.69 -10.28 13.02
N ARG A 86 -21.57 -10.30 13.76
CA ARG A 86 -21.25 -11.45 14.63
C ARG A 86 -20.55 -10.95 15.90
N ASN A 87 -21.37 -10.42 16.82
CA ASN A 87 -21.08 -10.58 18.23
C ASN A 87 -22.30 -11.25 18.86
N MET A 88 -22.32 -12.58 18.80
CA MET A 88 -23.30 -13.40 19.50
C MET A 88 -22.50 -14.11 20.59
N TYR A 89 -22.33 -13.43 21.72
CA TYR A 89 -21.95 -14.10 22.96
C TYR A 89 -23.03 -15.15 23.24
N THR A 90 -22.63 -16.41 23.14
CA THR A 90 -23.45 -17.53 23.57
C THR A 90 -23.61 -17.44 25.09
N LEU A 91 -24.70 -16.81 25.55
CA LEU A 91 -25.23 -17.11 26.87
C LEU A 91 -25.79 -18.54 26.78
N ARG A 92 -25.11 -19.50 27.39
CA ARG A 92 -25.72 -20.80 27.73
C ARG A 92 -26.22 -20.73 29.19
N PRO A 93 -27.39 -21.32 29.48
CA PRO A 93 -27.95 -21.42 30.83
C PRO A 93 -27.10 -22.31 31.74
#